data_AF-A0A1F5GIC7-F1
#
_entry.id   AF-A0A1F5GIC7-F1
#
_cell.length_a   1.000
_cell.length_b   1.000
_cell.length_c   1.000
_cell.angle_alpha   90.00
_cell.angle_beta   90.00
_cell.angle_gamma   90.00
#
_symmetry.space_group_name_H-M   'P 1'
#
loop_
_entity.id
_entity.type
_entity.pdbx_description
1 polymer ?
#
loop_
_entity_poly.entity_id
_entity_poly.type
_entity_poly.pdbx_seq_one_letter_code
_entity_poly.pdbx_strand_id
1 'polypeptide(L)'
;MDWVSEYDALYAHVGGANTPGPANALGQIRDYGIMDMDQFGLGFPTYWRGTDKLAPHNVHSTTKKLWEAAEERKFGPEDEEGKRWDDKFTKWKFKDDASLENRGNQKDTTVPFWDQYSDYTVTWKYDREANVFRRYHGQEVQTDPLTKEHLSAKNVVVQFQTEKKANDGYPDGHLLYGTTGSGKALIFQDGKVIEGKWVKDSRGARTKFLDAKGKEVELVKGLVWIETVPVGSDVSY
;
A
#
# COMPACT_ATOMS: atom_id res chain seq x y z
N MET A 1 -6.31 -8.51 1.66
CA MET A 1 -7.66 -7.96 1.95
C MET A 1 -7.61 -6.93 3.07
N ASP A 2 -6.86 -7.18 4.13
CA ASP A 2 -6.92 -6.34 5.34
C ASP A 2 -6.54 -4.86 5.13
N TRP A 3 -5.68 -4.52 4.16
CA TRP A 3 -5.35 -3.12 3.88
C TRP A 3 -6.50 -2.36 3.22
N VAL A 4 -7.25 -2.96 2.29
CA VAL A 4 -8.41 -2.29 1.68
C VAL A 4 -9.55 -2.14 2.69
N SER A 5 -9.67 -3.09 3.63
CA SER A 5 -10.66 -3.04 4.71
C SER A 5 -10.52 -1.83 5.65
N GLU A 6 -9.39 -1.12 5.65
CA GLU A 6 -9.24 0.12 6.43
C GLU A 6 -9.96 1.32 5.83
N TYR A 7 -10.40 1.21 4.58
CA TYR A 7 -10.95 2.31 3.79
C TYR A 7 -12.38 2.06 3.34
N ASP A 8 -12.92 0.85 3.54
CA ASP A 8 -14.18 0.42 2.96
C ASP A 8 -14.29 0.77 1.45
N ALA A 9 -13.19 0.51 0.73
CA ALA A 9 -13.02 0.97 -0.65
C ALA A 9 -13.43 -0.09 -1.66
N LEU A 10 -13.82 0.38 -2.86
CA LEU A 10 -13.87 -0.44 -4.07
C LEU A 10 -12.53 -1.14 -4.31
N TYR A 11 -12.54 -2.45 -4.45
CA TYR A 11 -11.33 -3.25 -4.63
C TYR A 11 -11.20 -3.74 -6.07
N ALA A 12 -10.45 -3.00 -6.88
CA ALA A 12 -10.11 -3.37 -8.26
C ALA A 12 -8.92 -4.33 -8.30
N HIS A 13 -9.08 -5.48 -8.97
CA HIS A 13 -8.01 -6.46 -9.17
C HIS A 13 -8.23 -7.33 -10.42
N VAL A 14 -7.27 -8.19 -10.74
CA VAL A 14 -7.32 -9.13 -11.88
C VAL A 14 -7.02 -10.53 -11.34
N GLY A 15 -8.06 -11.27 -10.98
CA GLY A 15 -7.93 -12.57 -10.31
C GLY A 15 -7.41 -12.44 -8.88
N GLY A 16 -7.12 -13.58 -8.24
CA GLY A 16 -6.64 -13.65 -6.87
C GLY A 16 -6.39 -15.09 -6.41
N ALA A 17 -5.71 -15.25 -5.28
CA ALA A 17 -5.49 -16.56 -4.69
C ALA A 17 -6.83 -17.23 -4.36
N ASN A 18 -7.00 -18.45 -4.87
CA ASN A 18 -8.24 -19.23 -4.78
C ASN A 18 -7.97 -20.64 -4.24
N THR A 19 -7.05 -20.74 -3.27
CA THR A 19 -6.71 -21.99 -2.59
C THR A 19 -7.47 -22.04 -1.27
N PRO A 20 -8.26 -23.09 -0.98
CA PRO A 20 -8.91 -23.24 0.32
C PRO A 20 -7.90 -23.15 1.47
N GLY A 21 -8.21 -22.34 2.47
CA GLY A 21 -7.34 -22.10 3.61
C GLY A 21 -7.07 -20.61 3.86
N PRO A 22 -6.03 -20.28 4.63
CA PRO A 22 -5.81 -18.91 5.11
C PRO A 22 -5.41 -17.93 3.99
N ALA A 23 -4.99 -18.43 2.83
CA ALA A 23 -4.65 -17.64 1.64
C ALA A 23 -5.78 -17.54 0.61
N ASN A 24 -7.01 -17.96 0.96
CA ASN A 24 -8.18 -17.85 0.07
C ASN A 24 -8.65 -16.40 -0.09
N ALA A 25 -7.91 -15.59 -0.84
CA ALA A 25 -8.21 -14.17 -1.02
C ALA A 25 -9.58 -13.94 -1.68
N LEU A 26 -9.94 -14.74 -2.70
CA LEU A 26 -11.24 -14.60 -3.36
C LEU A 26 -12.42 -14.96 -2.44
N GLY A 27 -12.27 -15.98 -1.58
CA GLY A 27 -13.25 -16.27 -0.53
C GLY A 27 -13.35 -15.13 0.48
N GLN A 28 -12.21 -14.60 0.95
CA GLN A 28 -12.15 -13.51 1.92
C GLN A 28 -12.81 -12.23 1.42
N ILE A 29 -12.73 -11.91 0.12
CA ILE A 29 -13.46 -10.76 -0.45
C ILE A 29 -14.96 -10.88 -0.15
N ARG A 30 -15.54 -12.06 -0.35
CA ARG A 30 -16.96 -12.35 -0.09
C ARG A 30 -17.26 -12.37 1.41
N ASP A 31 -16.46 -13.12 2.17
CA ASP A 31 -16.66 -13.30 3.61
C ASP A 31 -16.55 -11.97 4.38
N TYR A 32 -15.75 -11.03 3.86
CA TYR A 32 -15.54 -9.72 4.48
C TYR A 32 -16.46 -8.63 3.94
N GLY A 33 -17.29 -8.94 2.93
CA GLY A 33 -18.17 -7.96 2.29
C GLY A 33 -17.42 -6.85 1.54
N ILE A 34 -16.23 -7.15 1.00
CA ILE A 34 -15.45 -6.16 0.23
C ILE A 34 -16.17 -5.91 -1.09
N MET A 35 -16.26 -4.63 -1.48
CA MET A 35 -16.79 -4.20 -2.78
C MET A 35 -15.87 -4.64 -3.93
N ASP A 36 -16.11 -5.87 -4.39
CA ASP A 36 -15.32 -6.58 -5.40
C ASP A 36 -15.47 -5.94 -6.78
N MET A 37 -14.36 -5.51 -7.39
CA MET A 37 -14.29 -4.99 -8.75
C MET A 37 -13.34 -5.84 -9.61
N ASP A 38 -13.37 -7.17 -9.48
CA ASP A 38 -12.55 -8.10 -10.28
C ASP A 38 -12.81 -7.98 -11.79
N GLN A 39 -11.71 -7.93 -12.56
CA GLN A 39 -11.73 -7.98 -14.00
C GLN A 39 -12.46 -9.22 -14.55
N PHE A 40 -12.39 -10.38 -13.90
CA PHE A 40 -13.12 -11.57 -14.36
C PHE A 40 -14.64 -11.43 -14.25
N GLY A 41 -15.14 -10.59 -13.35
CA GLY A 41 -16.57 -10.29 -13.21
C GLY A 41 -17.03 -9.08 -14.03
N LEU A 42 -16.15 -8.12 -14.30
CA LEU A 42 -16.49 -6.87 -15.01
C LEU A 42 -16.15 -6.89 -16.50
N GLY A 43 -15.02 -7.49 -16.90
CA GLY A 43 -14.63 -7.66 -18.29
C GLY A 43 -14.51 -6.35 -19.10
N PHE A 44 -14.55 -6.49 -20.43
CA PHE A 44 -14.63 -5.36 -21.35
C PHE A 44 -16.06 -4.77 -21.34
N PRO A 45 -16.25 -3.43 -21.36
CA PRO A 45 -15.26 -2.38 -21.60
C PRO A 45 -14.62 -1.76 -20.34
N THR A 46 -14.95 -2.26 -19.14
CA THR A 46 -14.43 -1.73 -17.86
C THR A 46 -12.93 -1.99 -17.72
N TYR A 47 -12.50 -3.17 -18.13
CA TYR A 47 -11.12 -3.56 -18.28
C TYR A 47 -10.81 -3.87 -19.75
N TRP A 48 -9.60 -3.58 -20.20
CA TRP A 48 -9.14 -3.95 -21.54
C TRP A 48 -7.70 -4.43 -21.51
N ARG A 49 -7.29 -5.14 -22.56
CA ARG A 49 -5.90 -5.53 -22.78
C ARG A 49 -5.23 -4.53 -23.70
N GLY A 50 -4.16 -3.91 -23.23
CA GLY A 50 -3.28 -3.07 -24.02
C GLY A 50 -2.28 -3.89 -24.84
N THR A 51 -1.63 -3.23 -25.79
CA THR A 51 -0.53 -3.78 -26.61
C THR A 51 0.83 -3.29 -26.14
N ASP A 52 0.88 -2.52 -25.06
CA ASP A 52 2.09 -1.92 -24.48
C ASP A 52 2.97 -2.94 -23.76
N LYS A 53 2.38 -4.06 -23.30
CA LYS A 53 3.06 -5.15 -22.60
C LYS A 53 2.51 -6.50 -23.05
N LEU A 54 3.27 -7.57 -22.80
CA LEU A 54 2.79 -8.94 -22.97
C LEU A 54 1.86 -9.34 -21.83
N ALA A 55 0.89 -10.21 -22.13
CA ALA A 55 0.11 -10.87 -21.10
C ALA A 55 1.04 -11.68 -20.17
N PRO A 56 0.79 -11.73 -18.86
CA PRO A 56 -0.39 -11.20 -18.16
C PRO A 56 -0.32 -9.71 -17.75
N HIS A 57 0.75 -8.98 -18.08
CA HIS A 57 1.03 -7.62 -17.58
C HIS A 57 0.40 -6.48 -18.39
N ASN A 58 -0.68 -6.75 -19.12
CA ASN A 58 -1.26 -5.83 -20.09
C ASN A 58 -2.73 -5.51 -19.87
N VAL A 59 -3.29 -5.83 -18.69
CA VAL A 59 -4.68 -5.48 -18.34
C VAL A 59 -4.71 -4.09 -17.72
N HIS A 60 -5.60 -3.24 -18.21
CA HIS A 60 -5.76 -1.86 -17.77
C HIS A 60 -7.23 -1.55 -17.45
N SER A 61 -7.44 -0.52 -16.62
CA SER A 61 -8.73 0.14 -16.41
C SER A 61 -8.52 1.65 -16.25
N THR A 62 -9.58 2.42 -16.07
CA THR A 62 -9.49 3.82 -15.64
C THR A 62 -10.39 4.07 -14.44
N THR A 63 -10.05 5.04 -13.60
CA THR A 63 -10.88 5.44 -12.47
C THR A 63 -12.31 5.78 -12.91
N LYS A 64 -12.49 6.42 -14.07
CA LYS A 64 -13.82 6.69 -14.64
C LYS A 64 -14.62 5.40 -14.88
N LYS A 65 -14.04 4.42 -15.56
CA LYS A 65 -14.70 3.14 -15.86
C LYS A 65 -15.03 2.35 -14.60
N LEU A 66 -14.14 2.40 -13.61
CA LEU A 66 -14.38 1.73 -12.32
C LEU A 66 -15.53 2.39 -11.55
N TRP A 67 -15.65 3.71 -11.56
CA TRP A 67 -16.79 4.41 -10.95
C TRP A 67 -18.12 4.14 -11.67
N GLU A 68 -18.11 4.13 -13.01
CA GLU A 68 -19.29 3.76 -13.81
C GLU A 68 -19.76 2.33 -13.48
N ALA A 69 -18.83 1.37 -13.42
CA ALA A 69 -19.15 -0.01 -13.06
C ALA A 69 -19.59 -0.16 -11.59
N ALA A 70 -19.07 0.66 -10.68
CA ALA A 70 -19.48 0.67 -9.28
C ALA A 70 -20.93 1.15 -9.13
N GLU A 71 -21.32 2.19 -9.89
CA GLU A 71 -22.69 2.69 -9.93
C GLU A 71 -23.67 1.60 -10.43
N GLU A 72 -23.33 0.88 -11.50
CA GLU A 72 -24.12 -0.26 -11.99
C GLU A 72 -24.28 -1.38 -10.94
N ARG A 73 -23.23 -1.61 -10.14
CA ARG A 73 -23.23 -2.57 -9.02
C ARG A 73 -23.89 -2.02 -7.75
N LYS A 74 -24.35 -0.77 -7.77
CA LYS A 74 -24.88 -0.05 -6.59
C LYS A 74 -23.88 0.05 -5.44
N PHE A 75 -22.59 0.06 -5.76
CA PHE A 75 -21.53 0.33 -4.80
C PHE A 75 -21.42 1.84 -4.62
N GLY A 76 -22.13 2.35 -3.62
CA GLY A 76 -22.16 3.76 -3.26
C GLY A 76 -21.30 4.08 -2.04
N PRO A 77 -21.15 5.37 -1.71
CA PRO A 77 -20.50 5.79 -0.48
C PRO A 77 -21.37 5.55 0.77
N GLU A 78 -22.61 5.10 0.60
CA GLU A 78 -23.61 4.88 1.65
C GLU A 78 -24.09 3.42 1.61
N ASP A 79 -24.35 2.84 2.78
CA ASP A 79 -24.99 1.53 2.93
C ASP A 79 -26.52 1.60 2.74
N GLU A 80 -27.22 0.46 2.89
CA GLU A 80 -28.68 0.37 2.71
C GLU A 80 -29.45 1.24 3.71
N GLU A 81 -28.85 1.54 4.87
CA GLU A 81 -29.38 2.43 5.89
C GLU A 81 -29.02 3.92 5.65
N GLY A 82 -28.33 4.24 4.55
CA GLY A 82 -27.92 5.61 4.19
C GLY A 82 -26.71 6.11 4.98
N LYS A 83 -25.96 5.20 5.63
CA LYS A 83 -24.79 5.55 6.42
C LYS A 83 -23.55 5.61 5.57
N ARG A 84 -22.78 6.69 5.69
CA ARG A 84 -21.57 6.87 4.88
C ARG A 84 -20.41 6.00 5.35
N TRP A 85 -19.61 5.52 4.40
CA TRP A 85 -18.39 4.76 4.64
C TRP A 85 -17.41 5.50 5.57
N ASP A 86 -17.36 6.84 5.49
CA ASP A 86 -16.42 7.67 6.24
C ASP A 86 -16.85 8.02 7.66
N ASP A 87 -18.05 7.61 8.10
CA ASP A 87 -18.57 7.87 9.45
C ASP A 87 -17.66 7.32 10.57
N LYS A 88 -16.99 6.19 10.30
CA LYS A 88 -16.03 5.55 11.22
C LYS A 88 -14.58 5.68 10.74
N PHE A 89 -14.34 6.38 9.63
CA PHE A 89 -13.01 6.47 9.05
C PHE A 89 -12.11 7.34 9.92
N THR A 90 -11.05 6.71 10.44
CA THR A 90 -10.02 7.42 11.20
C THR A 90 -8.96 7.93 10.23
N LYS A 91 -8.91 9.24 10.03
CA LYS A 91 -7.86 9.90 9.23
C LYS A 91 -6.53 9.87 9.99
N TRP A 92 -5.42 9.72 9.25
CA TRP A 92 -4.12 10.06 9.81
C TRP A 92 -4.05 11.55 10.13
N LYS A 93 -3.16 11.89 11.06
CA LYS A 93 -2.83 13.28 11.36
C LYS A 93 -1.80 13.78 10.37
N PHE A 94 -1.94 15.03 9.96
CA PHE A 94 -1.05 15.66 9.00
C PHE A 94 -0.55 17.01 9.49
N LYS A 95 0.69 17.31 9.10
CA LYS A 95 1.36 18.60 9.32
C LYS A 95 1.86 19.17 8.00
N ASP A 96 2.12 20.47 7.98
CA ASP A 96 2.77 21.12 6.84
C ASP A 96 4.25 20.71 6.74
N ASP A 97 4.85 21.00 5.59
CA ASP A 97 6.28 20.81 5.33
C ASP A 97 7.13 21.51 6.40
N ALA A 98 8.22 20.87 6.81
CA ALA A 98 9.25 21.58 7.55
C ALA A 98 9.88 22.67 6.67
N SER A 99 10.23 23.80 7.29
CA SER A 99 11.06 24.82 6.66
C SER A 99 12.42 24.23 6.27
N LEU A 100 13.07 24.82 5.26
CA LEU A 100 14.27 24.25 4.65
C LEU A 100 15.37 23.98 5.69
N GLU A 101 15.59 24.91 6.62
CA GLU A 101 16.55 24.80 7.73
C GLU A 101 16.21 23.68 8.73
N ASN A 102 14.94 23.32 8.85
CA ASN A 102 14.47 22.25 9.73
C ASN A 102 14.42 20.88 9.04
N ARG A 103 14.61 20.81 7.72
CA ARG A 103 14.72 19.55 6.98
C ARG A 103 16.08 18.91 7.26
N GLY A 104 16.07 17.59 7.45
CA GLY A 104 17.30 16.82 7.60
C GLY A 104 17.98 16.52 6.25
N ASN A 105 18.98 15.65 6.31
CA ASN A 105 19.74 15.18 5.15
C ASN A 105 19.80 13.64 5.17
N GLN A 106 18.61 13.03 5.14
CA GLN A 106 18.45 11.58 5.18
C GLN A 106 19.25 10.91 4.05
N LYS A 107 20.05 9.90 4.42
CA LYS A 107 20.77 9.09 3.43
C LYS A 107 19.78 8.25 2.62
N ASP A 108 20.25 7.77 1.48
CA ASP A 108 19.53 6.80 0.65
C ASP A 108 18.99 5.66 1.54
N THR A 109 17.67 5.49 1.50
CA THR A 109 16.97 4.45 2.26
C THR A 109 16.74 3.26 1.34
N THR A 110 17.37 2.12 1.65
CA THR A 110 17.30 0.90 0.84
C THR A 110 16.41 -0.12 1.53
N VAL A 111 15.38 -0.58 0.83
CA VAL A 111 14.42 -1.56 1.28
C VAL A 111 14.60 -2.84 0.45
N PRO A 112 15.27 -3.87 1.00
CA PRO A 112 15.42 -5.15 0.32
C PRO A 112 14.14 -5.98 0.53
N PHE A 113 13.33 -6.11 -0.51
CA PHE A 113 12.15 -6.99 -0.48
C PHE A 113 12.53 -8.47 -0.54
N TRP A 114 13.68 -8.78 -1.16
CA TRP A 114 14.20 -10.13 -1.24
C TRP A 114 15.72 -10.09 -1.30
N ASP A 115 16.37 -10.49 -0.20
CA ASP A 115 17.82 -10.38 -0.03
C ASP A 115 18.64 -11.10 -1.12
N GLN A 116 18.05 -12.10 -1.77
CA GLN A 116 18.71 -12.90 -2.82
C GLN A 116 18.54 -12.30 -4.23
N TYR A 117 17.72 -11.26 -4.39
CA TYR A 117 17.34 -10.71 -5.69
C TYR A 117 17.36 -9.18 -5.65
N SER A 118 18.52 -8.60 -5.95
CA SER A 118 18.75 -7.16 -5.94
C SER A 118 17.83 -6.35 -6.86
N ASP A 119 17.26 -6.99 -7.88
CA ASP A 119 16.35 -6.33 -8.83
C ASP A 119 15.02 -5.93 -8.18
N TYR A 120 14.64 -6.56 -7.05
CA TYR A 120 13.47 -6.19 -6.26
C TYR A 120 13.77 -5.15 -5.17
N THR A 121 15.03 -4.72 -5.05
CA THR A 121 15.41 -3.71 -4.06
C THR A 121 14.82 -2.35 -4.46
N VAL A 122 14.27 -1.64 -3.47
CA VAL A 122 13.76 -0.29 -3.64
C VAL A 122 14.64 0.68 -2.89
N THR A 123 15.03 1.77 -3.55
CA THR A 123 15.81 2.83 -2.92
C THR A 123 15.04 4.14 -2.96
N TRP A 124 14.97 4.81 -1.82
CA TRP A 124 14.38 6.13 -1.66
C TRP A 124 15.47 7.16 -1.41
N LYS A 125 15.59 8.14 -2.31
CA LYS A 125 16.58 9.22 -2.21
C LYS A 125 15.90 10.52 -1.86
N TYR A 126 16.34 11.18 -0.79
CA TYR A 126 15.70 12.41 -0.34
C TYR A 126 16.17 13.63 -1.15
N ASP A 127 15.21 14.34 -1.73
CA ASP A 127 15.39 15.63 -2.38
C ASP A 127 15.01 16.73 -1.39
N ARG A 128 16.02 17.37 -0.79
CA ARG A 128 15.84 18.34 0.29
C ARG A 128 15.14 19.62 -0.14
N GLU A 129 15.34 20.06 -1.38
CA GLU A 129 14.74 21.30 -1.90
C GLU A 129 13.25 21.08 -2.19
N ALA A 130 12.91 19.98 -2.88
CA ALA A 130 11.53 19.60 -3.15
C ALA A 130 10.80 19.02 -1.93
N ASN A 131 11.54 18.64 -0.89
CA ASN A 131 11.07 17.93 0.29
C ASN A 131 10.29 16.66 -0.06
N VAL A 132 10.88 15.79 -0.88
CA VAL A 132 10.27 14.51 -1.26
C VAL A 132 11.33 13.42 -1.30
N PHE A 133 10.91 12.17 -1.10
CA PHE A 133 11.71 10.99 -1.35
C PHE A 133 11.42 10.49 -2.77
N ARG A 134 12.44 10.35 -3.58
CA ARG A 134 12.38 9.88 -4.96
C ARG A 134 12.63 8.39 -5.03
N ARG A 135 11.78 7.64 -5.74
CA ARG A 135 11.81 6.17 -5.77
C ARG A 135 12.66 5.62 -6.91
N TYR A 136 13.47 4.62 -6.59
CA TYR A 136 14.25 3.84 -7.53
C TYR A 136 13.94 2.36 -7.34
N HIS A 137 13.94 1.59 -8.42
CA HIS A 137 13.75 0.14 -8.40
C HIS A 137 15.01 -0.50 -9.01
N GLY A 138 15.71 -1.31 -8.23
CA GLY A 138 17.10 -1.65 -8.53
C GLY A 138 17.95 -0.38 -8.58
N GLN A 139 18.57 -0.11 -9.72
CA GLN A 139 19.34 1.13 -9.96
C GLN A 139 18.58 2.13 -10.86
N GLU A 140 17.35 1.80 -11.27
CA GLU A 140 16.60 2.57 -12.26
C GLU A 140 15.62 3.55 -11.62
N VAL A 141 15.49 4.73 -12.24
CA VAL A 141 14.47 5.71 -11.89
C VAL A 141 13.09 5.11 -12.18
N GLN A 142 12.22 5.03 -11.18
CA GLN A 142 10.85 4.59 -11.43
C GLN A 142 9.97 5.77 -11.82
N THR A 143 9.35 5.69 -13.00
CA THR A 143 8.48 6.74 -13.53
C THR A 143 7.06 6.25 -13.74
N ASP A 144 6.11 7.18 -13.68
CA ASP A 144 4.76 6.94 -14.19
C ASP A 144 4.81 6.88 -15.73
N PRO A 145 4.31 5.81 -16.38
CA PRO A 145 4.41 5.67 -17.83
C PRO A 145 3.53 6.65 -18.61
N LEU A 146 2.51 7.25 -18.01
CA LEU A 146 1.61 8.23 -18.62
C LEU A 146 2.15 9.65 -18.46
N THR A 147 2.48 10.06 -17.23
CA THR A 147 2.94 11.43 -16.95
C THR A 147 4.45 11.61 -17.15
N LYS A 148 5.21 10.51 -17.19
CA LYS A 148 6.69 10.47 -17.20
C LYS A 148 7.33 11.08 -15.95
N GLU A 149 6.55 11.35 -14.92
CA GLU A 149 7.06 11.90 -13.66
C GLU A 149 7.80 10.83 -12.86
N HIS A 150 8.88 11.24 -12.21
CA HIS A 150 9.59 10.41 -11.24
C HIS A 150 8.69 10.19 -10.03
N LEU A 151 8.38 8.93 -9.73
CA LEU A 151 7.61 8.59 -8.54
C LEU A 151 8.32 9.10 -7.28
N SER A 152 7.56 9.80 -6.46
CA SER A 152 8.06 10.38 -5.22
C SER A 152 6.97 10.42 -4.15
N ALA A 153 7.40 10.47 -2.89
CA ALA A 153 6.53 10.51 -1.72
C ALA A 153 7.01 11.58 -0.73
N LYS A 154 6.07 12.22 -0.03
CA LYS A 154 6.39 13.09 1.12
C LYS A 154 6.74 12.27 2.35
N ASN A 155 6.11 11.10 2.47
CA ASN A 155 6.28 10.17 3.57
C ASN A 155 6.57 8.78 3.00
N VAL A 156 7.64 8.16 3.46
CA VAL A 156 7.91 6.73 3.22
C VAL A 156 7.85 6.03 4.56
N VAL A 157 7.00 5.03 4.69
CA VAL A 157 6.91 4.22 5.90
C VAL A 157 7.34 2.82 5.58
N VAL A 158 8.34 2.30 6.28
CA VAL A 158 8.71 0.89 6.23
C VAL A 158 8.13 0.20 7.46
N GLN A 159 7.17 -0.68 7.26
CA GLN A 159 6.52 -1.45 8.32
C GLN A 159 7.03 -2.90 8.33
N PHE A 160 7.44 -3.37 9.51
CA PHE A 160 7.96 -4.72 9.70
C PHE A 160 6.84 -5.62 10.20
N GLN A 161 6.49 -6.63 9.43
CA GLN A 161 5.37 -7.52 9.74
C GLN A 161 5.84 -8.97 9.81
N THR A 162 5.21 -9.78 10.66
CA THR A 162 5.50 -11.21 10.68
C THR A 162 5.08 -11.82 9.36
N GLU A 163 5.93 -12.63 8.76
CA GLU A 163 5.66 -13.38 7.55
C GLU A 163 5.68 -14.87 7.86
N LYS A 164 4.76 -15.63 7.28
CA LYS A 164 4.77 -17.09 7.35
C LYS A 164 4.22 -17.71 6.08
N LYS A 165 4.64 -18.94 5.79
CA LYS A 165 4.00 -19.75 4.75
C LYS A 165 2.54 -20.04 5.12
N ALA A 166 1.66 -19.97 4.12
CA ALA A 166 0.25 -20.32 4.27
C ALA A 166 0.04 -21.82 4.50
N ASN A 167 0.98 -22.65 4.03
CA ASN A 167 0.92 -24.12 4.10
C ASN A 167 -0.41 -24.68 3.57
N ASP A 168 -0.89 -24.13 2.46
CA ASP A 168 -2.19 -24.41 1.85
C ASP A 168 -2.11 -25.40 0.68
N GLY A 169 -0.94 -26.01 0.44
CA GLY A 169 -0.73 -27.00 -0.60
C GLY A 169 -0.56 -26.44 -2.02
N TYR A 170 -0.52 -25.12 -2.20
CA TYR A 170 -0.24 -24.51 -3.49
C TYR A 170 1.26 -24.67 -3.87
N PRO A 171 1.60 -24.98 -5.14
CA PRO A 171 3.00 -25.03 -5.59
C PRO A 171 3.73 -23.71 -5.31
N ASP A 172 4.94 -23.77 -4.77
CA ASP A 172 5.75 -22.64 -4.27
C ASP A 172 5.16 -21.87 -3.07
N GLY A 173 3.88 -22.08 -2.76
CA GLY A 173 3.18 -21.68 -1.55
C GLY A 173 2.86 -20.19 -1.46
N HIS A 174 1.71 -19.87 -0.86
CA HIS A 174 1.40 -18.48 -0.52
C HIS A 174 2.10 -18.05 0.77
N LEU A 175 2.31 -16.75 0.91
CA LEU A 175 2.79 -16.11 2.14
C LEU A 175 1.65 -15.35 2.80
N LEU A 176 1.67 -15.30 4.13
CA LEU A 176 0.73 -14.57 4.96
C LEU A 176 1.51 -13.55 5.80
N TYR A 177 1.04 -12.31 5.78
CA TYR A 177 1.54 -11.25 6.64
C TYR A 177 0.64 -11.06 7.86
N GLY A 178 1.26 -10.82 9.02
CA GLY A 178 0.57 -10.40 10.25
C GLY A 178 0.20 -8.93 10.17
N THR A 179 -0.99 -8.64 9.64
CA THR A 179 -1.47 -7.28 9.36
C THR A 179 -2.13 -6.58 10.54
N THR A 180 -2.52 -7.34 11.58
CA THR A 180 -3.15 -6.84 12.82
C THR A 180 -2.20 -7.01 14.00
N GLY A 181 -2.30 -6.12 14.98
CA GLY A 181 -1.42 -6.09 16.15
C GLY A 181 -0.48 -4.89 16.09
N SER A 182 0.80 -5.11 16.35
CA SER A 182 1.81 -4.05 16.31
C SER A 182 3.17 -4.58 15.88
N GLY A 183 3.98 -3.74 15.25
CA GLY A 183 5.36 -4.07 14.87
C GLY A 183 6.21 -2.83 14.67
N LYS A 184 7.53 -3.01 14.49
CA LYS A 184 8.46 -1.90 14.23
C LYS A 184 8.03 -1.14 12.96
N ALA A 185 8.22 0.16 12.96
CA ALA A 185 8.11 1.01 11.78
C ALA A 185 9.26 2.02 11.71
N LEU A 186 9.69 2.33 10.50
CA LEU A 186 10.56 3.46 10.19
C LEU A 186 9.74 4.45 9.38
N ILE A 187 9.61 5.68 9.85
CA ILE A 187 8.83 6.73 9.17
C ILE A 187 9.78 7.81 8.70
N PHE A 188 9.94 7.92 7.38
CA PHE A 188 10.78 8.90 6.72
C PHE A 188 9.94 10.08 6.23
N GLN A 189 10.27 11.28 6.71
CA GLN A 189 9.63 12.54 6.32
C GLN A 189 10.54 13.74 6.62
N ASP A 190 10.43 14.83 5.87
CA ASP A 190 11.28 16.04 6.00
C ASP A 190 12.79 15.76 6.07
N GLY A 191 13.26 14.74 5.35
CA GLY A 191 14.66 14.36 5.34
C GLY A 191 15.16 13.81 6.66
N LYS A 192 14.27 13.25 7.49
CA LYS A 192 14.58 12.60 8.76
C LYS A 192 13.91 11.24 8.81
N VAL A 193 14.40 10.40 9.70
CA VAL A 193 13.77 9.14 10.10
C VAL A 193 13.23 9.24 11.51
N ILE A 194 12.03 8.70 11.72
CA ILE A 194 11.43 8.49 13.02
C ILE A 194 11.33 6.98 13.23
N GLU A 195 12.07 6.46 14.20
CA GLU A 195 11.94 5.08 14.62
C GLU A 195 10.75 4.95 15.57
N GLY A 196 9.88 3.99 15.27
CA GLY A 196 8.61 3.84 15.97
C GLY A 196 7.97 2.48 15.73
N LYS A 197 6.63 2.46 15.79
CA LYS A 197 5.83 1.26 15.55
C LYS A 197 4.58 1.55 14.75
N TRP A 198 4.15 0.58 13.96
CA TRP A 198 2.78 0.52 13.47
C TRP A 198 1.91 -0.22 14.48
N VAL A 199 0.64 0.18 14.58
CA VAL A 199 -0.38 -0.50 15.37
C VAL A 199 -1.67 -0.58 14.56
N LYS A 200 -2.36 -1.72 14.63
CA LYS A 200 -3.65 -1.95 13.97
C LYS A 200 -4.50 -2.89 14.82
N ASP A 201 -5.55 -2.36 15.43
CA ASP A 201 -6.32 -3.08 16.45
C ASP A 201 -7.15 -4.25 15.90
N SER A 202 -7.63 -4.14 14.66
CA SER A 202 -8.43 -5.16 13.99
C SER A 202 -8.33 -5.01 12.46
N ARG A 203 -8.87 -5.98 11.70
CA ARG A 203 -8.83 -5.97 10.22
C ARG A 203 -9.27 -4.64 9.60
N GLY A 204 -10.38 -4.08 10.07
CA GLY A 204 -10.95 -2.83 9.57
C GLY A 204 -10.49 -1.57 10.31
N ALA A 205 -9.72 -1.70 11.39
CA ALA A 205 -9.19 -0.55 12.10
C ALA A 205 -8.09 0.12 11.28
N ARG A 206 -7.99 1.45 11.40
CA ARG A 206 -6.91 2.22 10.77
C ARG A 206 -5.55 1.81 11.34
N THR A 207 -4.60 1.47 10.47
CA THR A 207 -3.19 1.36 10.86
C THR A 207 -2.67 2.72 11.30
N LYS A 208 -2.11 2.84 12.50
CA LYS A 208 -1.51 4.07 13.04
C LYS A 208 -0.01 3.91 13.21
N PHE A 209 0.73 5.00 13.02
CA PHE A 209 2.19 5.04 13.23
C PHE A 209 2.51 5.86 14.47
N LEU A 210 3.20 5.27 15.43
CA LEU A 210 3.55 5.89 16.70
C LEU A 210 5.07 6.05 16.79
N ASP A 211 5.54 7.15 17.38
CA ASP A 211 6.94 7.34 17.71
C ASP A 211 7.38 6.46 18.89
N ALA A 212 8.67 6.50 19.24
CA ALA A 212 9.23 5.79 20.39
C ALA A 212 8.59 6.16 21.74
N LYS A 213 7.90 7.30 21.85
CA LYS A 213 7.18 7.75 23.05
C LYS A 213 5.70 7.33 23.05
N GLY A 214 5.25 6.64 22.00
CA GLY A 214 3.86 6.22 21.83
C GLY A 214 2.92 7.32 21.34
N LYS A 215 3.44 8.48 20.91
CA LYS A 215 2.63 9.54 20.29
C LYS A 215 2.44 9.20 18.81
N GLU A 216 1.21 9.36 18.32
CA GLU A 216 0.93 9.23 16.88
C GLU A 216 1.71 10.27 16.07
N VAL A 217 2.41 9.80 15.05
CA VAL A 217 3.21 10.61 14.15
C VAL A 217 2.29 11.39 13.20
N GLU A 218 2.50 12.70 13.12
CA GLU A 218 1.88 13.54 12.11
C GLU A 218 2.68 13.42 10.81
N LEU A 219 2.02 12.99 9.74
CA LEU A 219 2.61 12.83 8.41
C LEU A 219 2.68 14.18 7.69
N VAL A 220 3.70 14.43 6.88
CA VAL A 220 3.74 15.61 6.01
C VAL A 220 2.61 15.51 4.98
N LYS A 221 1.84 16.59 4.78
CA LYS A 221 0.76 16.62 3.77
C LYS A 221 1.31 16.25 2.38
N GLY A 222 0.75 15.19 1.79
CA GLY A 222 1.09 14.72 0.45
C GLY A 222 1.12 13.19 0.38
N LEU A 223 1.78 12.65 -0.65
CA LEU A 223 1.79 11.22 -0.91
C LEU A 223 2.50 10.45 0.22
N VAL A 224 1.83 9.39 0.69
CA VAL A 224 2.34 8.44 1.68
C VAL A 224 2.58 7.12 0.96
N TRP A 225 3.82 6.62 1.01
CA TRP A 225 4.18 5.31 0.49
C TRP A 225 4.46 4.38 1.66
N ILE A 226 3.86 3.19 1.66
CA ILE A 226 4.07 2.18 2.71
C ILE A 226 4.75 0.98 2.07
N GLU A 227 5.97 0.68 2.52
CA GLU A 227 6.71 -0.54 2.20
C GLU A 227 6.50 -1.55 3.33
N THR A 228 6.05 -2.75 3.00
CA THR A 228 5.90 -3.85 3.98
C THR A 228 7.02 -4.85 3.80
N VAL A 229 7.77 -5.11 4.86
CA VAL A 229 8.85 -6.10 4.87
C VAL A 229 8.70 -7.09 6.01
N PRO A 230 9.23 -8.32 5.89
CA PRO A 230 9.31 -9.26 6.99
C PRO A 230 10.04 -8.69 8.21
N VAL A 231 9.66 -9.12 9.41
CA VAL A 231 10.45 -8.89 10.61
C VAL A 231 11.85 -9.50 10.41
N GLY A 232 12.88 -8.69 10.61
CA GLY A 232 14.29 -9.08 10.44
C GLY A 232 14.94 -8.59 9.15
N SER A 233 14.18 -8.04 8.19
CA SER A 233 14.76 -7.41 6.99
C SER A 233 15.74 -6.28 7.34
N ASP A 234 16.86 -6.22 6.62
CA ASP A 234 17.93 -5.25 6.86
C ASP A 234 17.74 -3.99 6.00
N VAL A 235 16.96 -3.04 6.51
CA VAL A 235 16.71 -1.75 5.85
C VAL A 235 17.85 -0.79 6.20
N SER A 236 18.61 -0.34 5.20
CA SER A 236 19.71 0.63 5.39
C SER A 236 19.22 2.07 5.24
N TYR A 237 19.58 2.99 6.15
CA TYR A 237 19.20 4.40 6.10
C TYR A 237 20.14 5.30 6.94
#